data_AF-A0A3D0PGT8-F1
#
_entry.id   AF-A0A3D0PGT8-F1
#
_cell.length_a   1.000
_cell.length_b   1.000
_cell.length_c   1.000
_cell.angle_alpha   90.00
_cell.angle_beta   90.00
_cell.angle_gamma   90.00
#
_symmetry.space_group_name_H-M   'P 1'
#
loop_
_entity.id
_entity.type
_entity.pdbx_description
1 polymer ?
#
loop_
_entity_poly.entity_id
_entity_poly.type
_entity_poly.pdbx_seq_one_letter_code
_entity_poly.pdbx_strand_id
1 'polypeptide(L)'
;PFVLSGYAGTGKTFLSARFLQLADAAHLCWTVAAPTHKAVGVLRQQLEDQGLRPTWYPSTIHRLLRLKLSRQEEQERCDPTEQTATALEHLGLVLVDEASMVDSRLLEITLQCAHTYGTRLVFVGDPAQLPPVSEESSPVFAMKRSEAHHLQEVVRHGGPVLRLATGLRQGQLPSSQPPLLPPVDDDSGRVAVVSREEWISQAQEALRLSSERLDPDHARLLCFTNRTLDRLVPIARRALHGEMADQLPVLPGEVLITRSAVMAPACQEGLANGEDADLVLGSNRELLVRDVAPDRCDLADLGLKAAPVIETLRVDVEAGESQL
;
A
#
# COMPACT_ATOMS: atom_id res chain seq x y z
N PRO A 1 -18.50 -9.22 14.97
CA PRO A 1 -17.23 -9.35 14.21
C PRO A 1 -16.13 -9.83 15.18
N PHE A 2 -15.11 -10.52 14.67
CA PHE A 2 -13.95 -10.93 15.44
C PHE A 2 -12.76 -10.03 15.11
N VAL A 3 -11.97 -9.64 16.10
CA VAL A 3 -10.79 -8.77 15.93
C VAL A 3 -9.59 -9.44 16.57
N LEU A 4 -8.58 -9.75 15.76
CA LEU A 4 -7.28 -10.23 16.20
C LEU A 4 -6.26 -9.11 16.09
N SER A 5 -5.84 -8.60 17.24
CA SER A 5 -4.78 -7.58 17.32
C SER A 5 -3.48 -8.22 17.80
N GLY A 6 -2.35 -7.68 17.36
CA GLY A 6 -1.04 -8.12 17.86
C GLY A 6 0.09 -7.36 17.20
N TYR A 7 1.24 -7.31 17.85
CA TYR A 7 2.38 -6.58 17.31
C TYR A 7 3.11 -7.33 16.19
N ALA A 8 4.05 -6.65 15.54
CA ALA A 8 5.00 -7.30 14.63
C ALA A 8 5.68 -8.52 15.32
N GLY A 9 5.66 -9.67 14.65
CA GLY A 9 6.31 -10.89 15.14
C GLY A 9 5.50 -11.74 16.13
N THR A 10 4.23 -11.41 16.41
CA THR A 10 3.36 -12.22 17.29
C THR A 10 2.67 -13.40 16.59
N GLY A 11 2.95 -13.62 15.30
CA GLY A 11 2.40 -14.76 14.56
C GLY A 11 0.99 -14.56 13.99
N LYS A 12 0.49 -13.32 13.88
CA LYS A 12 -0.82 -12.98 13.27
C LYS A 12 -1.05 -13.71 11.95
N THR A 13 -0.13 -13.56 11.00
CA THR A 13 -0.19 -14.18 9.67
C THR A 13 -0.26 -15.71 9.74
N PHE A 14 0.50 -16.33 10.64
CA PHE A 14 0.48 -17.78 10.82
C PHE A 14 -0.90 -18.25 11.32
N LEU A 15 -1.46 -17.55 12.31
CA LEU A 15 -2.81 -17.85 12.83
C LEU A 15 -3.89 -17.62 11.77
N SER A 16 -3.80 -16.55 10.99
CA SER A 16 -4.71 -16.28 9.87
C SER A 16 -4.69 -17.44 8.86
N ALA A 17 -3.52 -17.89 8.44
CA ALA A 17 -3.40 -19.00 7.50
C ALA A 17 -3.99 -20.31 8.05
N ARG A 18 -3.72 -20.64 9.32
CA ARG A 18 -4.30 -21.82 9.99
C ARG A 18 -5.82 -21.72 10.14
N PHE A 19 -6.32 -20.54 10.45
CA PHE A 19 -7.77 -20.29 10.53
C PHE A 19 -8.44 -20.48 9.17
N LEU A 20 -7.83 -19.99 8.09
CA LEU A 20 -8.35 -20.19 6.73
C LEU A 20 -8.34 -21.65 6.30
N GLN A 21 -7.33 -22.44 6.69
CA GLN A 21 -7.32 -23.90 6.49
C GLN A 21 -8.52 -24.59 7.15
N LEU A 22 -8.88 -24.16 8.37
CA LEU A 22 -10.06 -24.69 9.06
C LEU A 22 -11.36 -24.25 8.38
N ALA A 23 -11.44 -23.01 7.90
CA ALA A 23 -12.59 -22.51 7.17
C ALA A 23 -12.80 -23.25 5.84
N ASP A 24 -11.71 -23.55 5.14
CA ASP A 24 -11.70 -24.32 3.89
C ASP A 24 -12.12 -25.78 4.13
N ALA A 25 -11.59 -26.43 5.17
CA ALA A 25 -11.99 -27.78 5.58
C ALA A 25 -13.46 -27.85 6.04
N ALA A 26 -14.02 -26.74 6.54
CA ALA A 26 -15.43 -26.61 6.88
C ALA A 26 -16.33 -26.27 5.66
N HIS A 27 -15.77 -26.22 4.45
CA HIS A 27 -16.46 -25.86 3.20
C HIS A 27 -17.18 -24.50 3.26
N LEU A 28 -16.63 -23.54 4.01
CA LEU A 28 -17.17 -22.18 4.03
C LEU A 28 -16.80 -21.42 2.75
N CYS A 29 -17.70 -20.59 2.24
CA CYS A 29 -17.34 -19.62 1.21
C CYS A 29 -16.55 -18.48 1.85
N TRP A 30 -15.24 -18.40 1.60
CA TRP A 30 -14.36 -17.43 2.24
C TRP A 30 -13.51 -16.66 1.24
N THR A 31 -13.13 -15.43 1.65
CA THR A 31 -12.15 -14.61 0.93
C THR A 31 -11.31 -13.80 1.91
N VAL A 32 -10.23 -13.23 1.39
CA VAL A 32 -9.31 -12.37 2.12
C VAL A 32 -9.22 -11.02 1.41
N ALA A 33 -9.24 -9.95 2.20
CA ALA A 33 -9.07 -8.60 1.71
C ALA A 33 -8.03 -7.84 2.53
N ALA A 34 -7.44 -6.82 1.91
CA ALA A 34 -6.58 -5.87 2.59
C ALA A 34 -6.82 -4.45 2.04
N PRO A 35 -6.48 -3.40 2.79
CA PRO A 35 -6.71 -2.02 2.35
C PRO A 35 -5.82 -1.61 1.16
N THR A 36 -4.60 -2.16 1.03
CA THR A 36 -3.64 -1.80 -0.03
C THR A 36 -3.37 -2.93 -1.02
N HIS A 37 -3.03 -2.58 -2.27
CA HIS A 37 -2.67 -3.57 -3.30
C HIS A 37 -1.43 -4.39 -2.93
N LYS A 38 -0.43 -3.77 -2.30
CA LYS A 38 0.78 -4.47 -1.86
C LYS A 38 0.47 -5.51 -0.79
N ALA A 39 -0.36 -5.18 0.20
CA ALA A 39 -0.79 -6.13 1.23
C ALA A 39 -1.57 -7.29 0.60
N VAL A 40 -2.44 -7.02 -0.39
CA VAL A 40 -3.12 -8.08 -1.16
C VAL A 40 -2.12 -8.98 -1.89
N GLY A 41 -1.05 -8.42 -2.49
CA GLY A 41 0.00 -9.18 -3.15
C GLY A 41 0.69 -10.16 -2.19
N VAL A 42 1.08 -9.67 -1.01
CA VAL A 42 1.66 -10.50 0.06
C VAL A 42 0.71 -11.61 0.51
N LEU A 43 -0.57 -11.28 0.68
CA LEU A 43 -1.60 -12.27 1.05
C LEU A 43 -1.77 -13.35 -0.01
N ARG A 44 -1.77 -12.98 -1.29
CA ARG A 44 -1.87 -13.95 -2.40
C ARG A 44 -0.71 -14.93 -2.39
N GLN A 45 0.52 -14.42 -2.30
CA GLN A 45 1.71 -15.25 -2.22
C GLN A 45 1.64 -16.21 -1.02
N GLN A 46 1.22 -15.71 0.16
CA GLN A 46 1.06 -16.55 1.35
C GLN A 46 0.00 -17.64 1.18
N LEU A 47 -1.12 -17.35 0.51
CA LEU A 47 -2.16 -18.34 0.23
C LEU A 47 -1.67 -19.40 -0.76
N GLU A 48 -0.92 -18.99 -1.79
CA GLU A 48 -0.30 -19.89 -2.78
C GLU A 48 0.70 -20.83 -2.11
N ASP A 49 1.58 -20.31 -1.25
CA ASP A 49 2.56 -21.09 -0.49
C ASP A 49 1.90 -22.14 0.42
N GLN A 50 0.69 -21.84 0.91
CA GLN A 50 -0.10 -22.74 1.75
C GLN A 50 -1.05 -23.64 0.94
N GLY A 51 -1.08 -23.52 -0.39
CA GLY A 51 -1.96 -24.28 -1.27
C GLY A 51 -3.46 -23.97 -1.08
N LEU A 52 -3.80 -22.84 -0.48
CA LEU A 52 -5.18 -22.45 -0.17
C LEU A 52 -5.84 -21.77 -1.37
N ARG A 53 -7.07 -22.17 -1.69
CA ARG A 53 -7.84 -21.58 -2.78
C ARG A 53 -9.09 -20.89 -2.23
N PRO A 54 -9.06 -19.55 -2.06
CA PRO A 54 -10.24 -18.82 -1.63
C PRO A 54 -11.36 -18.93 -2.67
N THR A 55 -12.61 -18.83 -2.24
CA THR A 55 -13.78 -18.87 -3.13
C THR A 55 -13.78 -17.68 -4.09
N TRP A 56 -13.30 -16.53 -3.60
CA TRP A 56 -13.14 -15.31 -4.38
C TRP A 56 -11.67 -14.89 -4.38
N TYR A 57 -11.20 -14.35 -5.50
CA TYR A 57 -9.80 -13.96 -5.60
C TYR A 57 -9.48 -12.81 -4.63
N PRO A 58 -8.39 -12.89 -3.84
CA PRO A 58 -8.07 -11.86 -2.85
C PRO A 58 -7.92 -10.49 -3.51
N SER A 59 -8.57 -9.48 -2.95
CA SER A 59 -8.62 -8.14 -3.53
C SER A 59 -8.55 -7.07 -2.44
N THR A 60 -8.45 -5.81 -2.86
CA THR A 60 -8.57 -4.73 -1.89
C THR A 60 -9.99 -4.70 -1.31
N ILE A 61 -10.15 -4.19 -0.08
CA ILE A 61 -11.49 -4.05 0.52
C ILE A 61 -12.38 -3.18 -0.37
N HIS A 62 -11.82 -2.12 -0.97
CA HIS A 62 -12.48 -1.25 -1.93
C HIS A 62 -13.04 -2.03 -3.13
N ARG A 63 -12.25 -2.92 -3.73
CA ARG A 63 -12.68 -3.75 -4.86
C ARG A 63 -13.69 -4.81 -4.44
N LEU A 64 -13.50 -5.41 -3.26
CA LEU A 64 -14.43 -6.41 -2.72
C LEU A 64 -15.82 -5.80 -2.53
N LEU A 65 -15.90 -4.60 -1.94
CA LEU A 65 -17.15 -3.88 -1.68
C LEU A 65 -17.66 -3.08 -2.90
N ARG A 66 -16.98 -3.16 -4.05
CA ARG A 66 -17.33 -2.45 -5.29
C ARG A 66 -17.53 -0.95 -5.07
N LEU A 67 -16.65 -0.35 -4.26
CA LEU A 67 -16.69 1.08 -3.97
C LEU A 67 -16.15 1.86 -5.17
N LYS A 68 -16.78 3.00 -5.47
CA LYS A 68 -16.25 3.96 -6.44
C LYS A 68 -15.36 4.95 -5.71
N LEU A 69 -14.18 5.19 -6.27
CA LEU A 69 -13.29 6.25 -5.82
C LEU A 69 -13.78 7.55 -6.45
N SER A 70 -14.36 8.43 -5.63
CA SER A 70 -14.79 9.77 -5.99
C SER A 70 -13.79 10.79 -5.47
N ARG A 71 -13.56 11.86 -6.23
CA ARG A 71 -12.69 12.96 -5.81
C ARG A 71 -13.54 14.19 -5.49
N GLN A 72 -13.49 14.64 -4.24
CA GLN A 72 -13.98 15.95 -3.84
C GLN A 72 -12.81 16.74 -3.26
N GLU A 73 -12.51 17.89 -3.85
CA GLU A 73 -11.66 18.94 -3.27
C GLU A 73 -10.34 18.42 -2.63
N GLU A 74 -9.54 17.66 -3.39
CA GLU A 74 -8.24 17.08 -2.99
C GLU A 74 -8.27 15.82 -2.11
N GLN A 75 -9.44 15.33 -1.70
CA GLN A 75 -9.55 14.10 -0.90
C GLN A 75 -10.20 12.95 -1.71
N GLU A 76 -9.52 11.80 -1.73
CA GLU A 76 -10.07 10.56 -2.31
C GLU A 76 -11.11 10.03 -1.34
N ARG A 77 -12.39 10.00 -1.76
CA ARG A 77 -13.49 9.43 -0.98
C ARG A 77 -14.00 8.17 -1.67
N CYS A 78 -14.29 7.16 -0.88
CA CYS A 78 -14.92 5.94 -1.36
C CYS A 78 -16.42 6.01 -1.13
N ASP A 79 -17.18 6.12 -2.22
CA ASP A 79 -18.64 6.14 -2.18
C ASP A 79 -19.21 4.75 -2.49
N PRO A 80 -20.25 4.32 -1.75
CA PRO A 80 -20.94 3.07 -2.02
C PRO A 80 -21.69 3.16 -3.36
N THR A 81 -21.70 2.07 -4.10
CA THR A 81 -22.47 1.91 -5.33
C THR A 81 -23.75 1.12 -5.08
N GLU A 82 -24.66 1.09 -6.05
CA GLU A 82 -25.84 0.20 -6.00
C GLU A 82 -25.45 -1.28 -5.80
N GLN A 83 -24.26 -1.68 -6.27
CA GLN A 83 -23.73 -3.03 -6.14
C GLN A 83 -22.98 -3.28 -4.83
N THR A 84 -22.66 -2.24 -4.06
CA THR A 84 -22.00 -2.38 -2.76
C THR A 84 -22.88 -3.15 -1.78
N ALA A 85 -24.20 -2.93 -1.85
CA ALA A 85 -25.14 -3.64 -1.00
C ALA A 85 -25.00 -5.15 -1.17
N THR A 86 -24.92 -5.67 -2.41
CA THR A 86 -24.87 -7.11 -2.71
C THR A 86 -23.46 -7.71 -2.73
N ALA A 87 -22.43 -6.92 -2.41
CA ALA A 87 -21.04 -7.31 -2.58
C ALA A 87 -20.64 -8.58 -1.80
N LEU A 88 -21.27 -8.84 -0.64
CA LEU A 88 -20.93 -9.95 0.25
C LEU A 88 -21.94 -11.11 0.23
N GLU A 89 -22.90 -11.11 -0.71
CA GLU A 89 -24.04 -12.04 -0.73
C GLU A 89 -23.67 -13.53 -0.67
N HIS A 90 -22.60 -13.92 -1.37
CA HIS A 90 -22.16 -15.32 -1.46
C HIS A 90 -21.01 -15.68 -0.51
N LEU A 91 -20.62 -14.76 0.37
CA LEU A 91 -19.48 -14.95 1.27
C LEU A 91 -19.96 -15.24 2.69
N GLY A 92 -19.59 -16.40 3.20
CA GLY A 92 -19.82 -16.79 4.60
C GLY A 92 -18.78 -16.23 5.56
N LEU A 93 -17.58 -15.92 5.05
CA LEU A 93 -16.45 -15.40 5.83
C LEU A 93 -15.60 -14.43 5.01
N VAL A 94 -15.25 -13.29 5.60
CA VAL A 94 -14.26 -12.36 5.05
C VAL A 94 -13.21 -12.09 6.11
N LEU A 95 -11.95 -12.38 5.78
CA LEU A 95 -10.80 -12.00 6.59
C LEU A 95 -10.20 -10.71 6.02
N VAL A 96 -10.07 -9.69 6.86
CA VAL A 96 -9.45 -8.42 6.52
C VAL A 96 -8.10 -8.32 7.22
N ASP A 97 -7.00 -8.38 6.48
CA ASP A 97 -5.66 -8.14 7.02
C ASP A 97 -5.26 -6.66 6.92
N GLU A 98 -4.24 -6.26 7.68
CA GLU A 98 -3.79 -4.85 7.81
C GLU A 98 -4.96 -3.92 8.20
N ALA A 99 -5.84 -4.40 9.09
CA ALA A 99 -7.06 -3.70 9.49
C ALA A 99 -6.81 -2.37 10.22
N SER A 100 -5.57 -2.13 10.66
CA SER A 100 -5.09 -0.84 11.17
C SER A 100 -5.32 0.32 10.20
N MET A 101 -5.26 0.07 8.89
CA MET A 101 -5.44 1.08 7.84
C MET A 101 -6.90 1.26 7.38
N VAL A 102 -7.86 0.55 7.98
CA VAL A 102 -9.29 0.66 7.62
C VAL A 102 -9.90 1.87 8.34
N ASP A 103 -10.35 2.86 7.58
CA ASP A 103 -11.02 4.05 8.11
C ASP A 103 -12.46 3.79 8.60
N SER A 104 -13.03 4.78 9.28
CA SER A 104 -14.33 4.66 9.93
C SER A 104 -15.47 4.45 8.93
N ARG A 105 -15.36 5.06 7.74
CA ARG A 105 -16.37 4.98 6.69
C ARG A 105 -16.35 3.62 6.01
N LEU A 106 -15.17 3.13 5.66
CA LEU A 106 -14.96 1.81 5.08
C LEU A 106 -15.41 0.72 6.06
N LEU A 107 -15.11 0.88 7.35
CA LEU A 107 -15.59 -0.02 8.40
C LEU A 107 -17.11 -0.03 8.48
N GLU A 108 -17.76 1.13 8.49
CA GLU A 108 -19.22 1.25 8.54
C GLU A 108 -19.88 0.50 7.37
N ILE A 109 -19.42 0.76 6.14
CA ILE A 109 -19.95 0.10 4.93
C ILE A 109 -19.73 -1.41 5.02
N THR A 110 -18.54 -1.86 5.42
CA THR A 110 -18.21 -3.29 5.55
C THR A 110 -19.16 -3.98 6.55
N LEU A 111 -19.41 -3.35 7.69
CA LEU A 111 -20.30 -3.88 8.72
C LEU A 111 -21.76 -3.94 8.25
N GLN A 112 -22.23 -2.91 7.54
CA GLN A 112 -23.59 -2.87 6.97
C GLN A 112 -23.80 -3.99 5.95
N CYS A 113 -22.88 -4.15 4.99
CA CYS A 113 -22.94 -5.22 3.99
C CYS A 113 -22.91 -6.60 4.66
N ALA A 114 -22.05 -6.81 5.65
CA ALA A 114 -21.95 -8.10 6.34
C ALA A 114 -23.19 -8.42 7.19
N HIS A 115 -23.81 -7.41 7.80
CA HIS A 115 -25.02 -7.61 8.59
C HIS A 115 -26.19 -8.10 7.74
N THR A 116 -26.35 -7.56 6.52
CA THR A 116 -27.42 -7.91 5.59
C THR A 116 -27.42 -9.39 5.20
N TYR A 117 -26.25 -10.00 5.00
CA TYR A 117 -26.11 -11.39 4.56
C TYR A 117 -25.66 -12.37 5.65
N GLY A 118 -25.44 -11.88 6.87
CA GLY A 118 -24.91 -12.70 7.95
C GLY A 118 -23.46 -13.16 7.72
N THR A 119 -22.70 -12.44 6.89
CA THR A 119 -21.29 -12.72 6.61
C THR A 119 -20.45 -12.55 7.87
N ARG A 120 -19.61 -13.53 8.18
CA ARG A 120 -18.69 -13.45 9.33
C ARG A 120 -17.48 -12.59 8.94
N LEU A 121 -17.18 -11.58 9.75
CA LEU A 121 -16.02 -10.71 9.54
C LEU A 121 -14.94 -11.00 10.58
N VAL A 122 -13.71 -11.18 10.10
CA VAL A 122 -12.50 -11.34 10.92
C VAL A 122 -11.52 -10.23 10.54
N PHE A 123 -11.22 -9.33 11.46
CA PHE A 123 -10.24 -8.27 11.27
C PHE A 123 -8.92 -8.66 11.93
N VAL A 124 -7.81 -8.52 11.22
CA VAL A 124 -6.46 -8.79 11.70
C VAL A 124 -5.60 -7.56 11.48
N GLY A 125 -4.86 -7.12 12.49
CA GLY A 125 -3.97 -5.98 12.32
C GLY A 125 -3.09 -5.67 13.53
N ASP A 126 -2.23 -4.66 13.37
CA ASP A 126 -1.35 -4.17 14.42
C ASP A 126 -1.82 -2.81 14.96
N PRO A 127 -2.22 -2.71 16.24
CA PRO A 127 -2.69 -1.45 16.82
C PRO A 127 -1.56 -0.42 17.01
N ALA A 128 -0.29 -0.81 16.94
CA ALA A 128 0.85 0.10 17.01
C ALA A 128 1.29 0.63 15.64
N GLN A 129 0.63 0.21 14.55
CA GLN A 129 0.87 0.74 13.21
C GLN A 129 0.21 2.12 13.04
N LEU A 130 0.59 2.83 11.97
CA LEU A 130 -0.02 4.11 11.63
C LEU A 130 -1.54 3.95 11.47
N PRO A 131 -2.33 4.87 12.07
CA PRO A 131 -3.78 4.88 11.88
C PRO A 131 -4.13 5.23 10.42
N PRO A 132 -5.41 5.07 10.02
CA PRO A 132 -5.89 5.53 8.73
C PRO A 132 -5.60 7.02 8.52
N VAL A 133 -5.42 7.42 7.26
CA VAL A 133 -5.15 8.84 6.94
C VAL A 133 -6.32 9.68 7.42
N SER A 134 -6.03 10.80 8.08
CA SER A 134 -7.00 11.72 8.68
C SER A 134 -7.74 11.21 9.94
N GLU A 135 -7.31 10.08 10.53
CA GLU A 135 -7.83 9.58 11.80
C GLU A 135 -6.74 9.47 12.88
N GLU A 136 -7.09 9.71 14.15
CA GLU A 136 -6.15 9.61 15.27
C GLU A 136 -5.86 8.16 15.69
N SER A 137 -6.82 7.26 15.47
CA SER A 137 -6.73 5.86 15.87
C SER A 137 -7.50 4.97 14.90
N SER A 138 -7.12 3.70 14.79
CA SER A 138 -7.84 2.77 13.93
C SER A 138 -9.20 2.37 14.56
N PRO A 139 -10.32 2.60 13.85
CA PRO A 139 -11.67 2.40 14.37
C PRO A 139 -12.00 0.92 14.57
N VAL A 140 -11.29 0.03 13.85
CA VAL A 140 -11.45 -1.43 13.96
C VAL A 140 -11.14 -1.90 15.38
N PHE A 141 -10.09 -1.36 16.01
CA PHE A 141 -9.70 -1.75 17.37
C PHE A 141 -10.54 -1.07 18.46
N ALA A 142 -11.27 0.00 18.12
CA ALA A 142 -12.16 0.72 19.03
C ALA A 142 -13.60 0.16 19.06
N MET A 143 -13.88 -0.89 18.29
CA MET A 143 -15.23 -1.47 18.18
C MET A 143 -15.74 -2.10 19.48
N LYS A 144 -16.77 -1.48 20.09
CA LYS A 144 -17.41 -1.97 21.32
C LYS A 144 -18.17 -3.29 21.17
N ARG A 145 -18.70 -3.60 19.97
CA ARG A 145 -19.49 -4.80 19.69
C ARG A 145 -18.67 -5.81 18.86
N SER A 146 -17.55 -6.26 19.41
CA SER A 146 -16.67 -7.23 18.77
C SER A 146 -16.07 -8.20 19.78
N GLU A 147 -15.76 -9.41 19.32
CA GLU A 147 -14.92 -10.36 20.06
C GLU A 147 -13.47 -10.02 19.76
N ALA A 148 -12.81 -9.30 20.67
CA ALA A 148 -11.46 -8.79 20.47
C ALA A 148 -10.44 -9.60 21.28
N HIS A 149 -9.41 -10.10 20.59
CA HIS A 149 -8.30 -10.82 21.19
C HIS A 149 -6.97 -10.15 20.84
N HIS A 150 -6.03 -10.18 21.78
CA HIS A 150 -4.72 -9.54 21.63
C HIS A 150 -3.59 -10.54 21.84
N LEU A 151 -2.73 -10.71 20.82
CA LEU A 151 -1.52 -11.52 20.89
C LEU A 151 -0.41 -10.72 21.57
N GLN A 152 0.01 -11.17 22.75
CA GLN A 152 1.01 -10.51 23.58
C GLN A 152 2.43 -11.03 23.34
N GLU A 153 2.57 -12.32 23.06
CA GLU A 153 3.87 -12.97 22.95
C GLU A 153 4.47 -12.77 21.55
N VAL A 154 5.68 -12.22 21.51
CA VAL A 154 6.45 -12.09 20.27
C VAL A 154 7.28 -13.35 20.08
N VAL A 155 6.83 -14.21 19.17
CA VAL A 155 7.44 -15.52 18.91
C VAL A 155 8.62 -15.43 17.94
N ARG A 156 8.66 -14.39 17.09
CA ARG A 156 9.77 -14.19 16.16
C ARG A 156 11.04 -13.81 16.93
N HIS A 157 12.06 -14.66 16.89
CA HIS A 157 13.36 -14.37 17.49
C HIS A 157 14.01 -13.13 16.84
N GLY A 158 13.81 -11.98 17.48
CA GLY A 158 14.89 -11.30 18.21
C GLY A 158 15.86 -10.40 17.45
N GLY A 159 15.54 -9.93 16.24
CA GLY A 159 16.43 -8.99 15.53
C GLY A 159 16.46 -7.57 16.14
N PRO A 160 17.51 -6.77 15.87
CA PRO A 160 17.70 -5.45 16.49
C PRO A 160 16.55 -4.49 16.24
N VAL A 161 15.94 -4.57 15.04
CA VAL A 161 14.77 -3.77 14.64
C VAL A 161 13.59 -4.03 15.57
N LEU A 162 13.33 -5.29 15.94
CA LEU A 162 12.22 -5.66 16.82
C LEU A 162 12.45 -5.18 18.26
N ARG A 163 13.71 -5.20 18.74
CA ARG A 163 14.08 -4.65 20.04
C ARG A 163 13.82 -3.14 20.09
N LEU A 164 14.23 -2.42 19.06
CA LEU A 164 13.99 -0.98 18.95
C LEU A 164 12.51 -0.65 18.82
N ALA A 165 11.77 -1.37 17.99
CA ALA A 165 10.31 -1.21 17.88
C ALA A 165 9.60 -1.45 19.22
N THR A 166 10.05 -2.45 19.99
CA THR A 166 9.53 -2.72 21.33
C THR A 166 9.89 -1.61 22.31
N GLY A 167 11.11 -1.08 22.27
CA GLY A 167 11.55 0.04 23.11
C GLY A 167 10.78 1.34 22.83
N LEU A 168 10.52 1.65 21.55
CA LEU A 168 9.66 2.78 21.16
C LEU A 168 8.22 2.59 21.67
N ARG A 169 7.66 1.39 21.51
CA ARG A 169 6.31 1.07 21.96
C ARG A 169 6.15 1.16 23.49
N GLN A 170 7.16 0.74 24.23
CA GLN A 170 7.14 0.77 25.70
C GLN A 170 7.51 2.15 26.28
N GLY A 171 7.79 3.15 25.43
CA GLY A 171 8.20 4.48 25.86
C GLY A 171 9.60 4.53 26.49
N GLN A 172 10.41 3.49 26.30
CA GLN A 172 11.80 3.45 26.78
C GLN A 172 12.73 4.30 25.92
N LEU A 173 12.33 4.57 24.67
CA LEU A 173 13.05 5.44 23.74
C LEU A 173 12.24 6.72 23.50
N PRO A 174 12.86 7.91 23.60
CA PRO A 174 12.19 9.17 23.32
C PRO A 174 11.78 9.27 21.83
N SER A 175 10.60 9.82 21.58
CA SER A 175 10.01 10.00 20.24
C SER A 175 10.43 11.30 19.54
N SER A 176 11.07 12.23 20.25
CA SER A 176 11.31 13.61 19.78
C SER A 176 12.64 13.79 19.04
N GLN A 177 13.64 12.98 19.32
CA GLN A 177 14.91 12.92 18.60
C GLN A 177 15.45 11.50 18.70
N PRO A 178 16.00 10.90 17.62
CA PRO A 178 16.56 9.56 17.71
C PRO A 178 17.65 9.61 18.80
N PRO A 179 17.50 8.85 19.90
CA PRO A 179 18.57 8.74 20.87
C PRO A 179 19.81 8.22 20.15
N LEU A 180 20.99 8.77 20.46
CA LEU A 180 22.27 8.26 19.98
C LEU A 180 22.50 6.89 20.62
N LEU A 181 21.81 5.88 20.09
CA LEU A 181 21.95 4.51 20.53
C LEU A 181 23.21 3.94 19.91
N PRO A 182 23.98 3.14 20.67
CA PRO A 182 25.09 2.42 20.09
C PRO A 182 24.58 1.51 18.96
N PRO A 183 25.36 1.32 17.89
CA PRO A 183 24.98 0.41 16.83
C PRO A 183 24.78 -0.99 17.42
N VAL A 184 23.64 -1.59 17.10
CA VAL A 184 23.36 -2.98 17.42
C VAL A 184 23.66 -3.77 16.16
N ASP A 185 24.62 -4.67 16.24
CA ASP A 185 25.04 -5.55 15.15
C ASP A 185 24.94 -6.99 15.65
N ASP A 186 24.08 -7.77 15.02
CA ASP A 186 23.93 -9.20 15.29
C ASP A 186 23.77 -9.98 13.99
N ASP A 187 23.77 -11.32 14.07
CA ASP A 187 23.64 -12.21 12.90
C ASP A 187 22.36 -11.98 12.08
N SER A 188 21.38 -11.25 12.62
CA SER A 188 20.11 -10.94 11.95
C SER A 188 20.05 -9.54 11.35
N GLY A 189 21.04 -8.67 11.64
CA GLY A 189 21.21 -7.39 10.98
C GLY A 189 21.87 -6.32 11.85
N ARG A 190 22.01 -5.14 11.26
CA ARG A 190 22.61 -3.96 11.90
C ARG A 190 21.59 -2.83 11.99
N VAL A 191 21.48 -2.20 13.16
CA VAL A 191 20.77 -0.93 13.33
C VAL A 191 21.69 0.08 14.00
N ALA A 192 21.87 1.23 13.35
CA ALA A 192 22.78 2.27 13.80
C ALA A 192 22.17 3.67 13.56
N VAL A 193 22.52 4.61 14.43
CA VAL A 193 22.34 6.03 14.16
C VAL A 193 23.67 6.56 13.63
N VAL A 194 23.66 7.05 12.40
CA VAL A 194 24.86 7.54 11.70
C VAL A 194 24.70 9.01 11.31
N SER A 195 25.82 9.65 10.98
CA SER A 195 25.78 11.00 10.43
C SER A 195 25.03 11.04 9.09
N ARG A 196 24.53 12.21 8.70
CA ARG A 196 23.81 12.35 7.42
C ARG A 196 24.69 11.98 6.22
N GLU A 197 25.96 12.37 6.22
CA GLU A 197 26.89 12.09 5.12
C GLU A 197 27.15 10.58 5.00
N GLU A 198 27.41 9.93 6.13
CA GLU A 198 27.59 8.48 6.19
C GLU A 198 26.31 7.72 5.77
N TRP A 199 25.13 8.17 6.23
CA TRP A 199 23.85 7.58 5.84
C TRP A 199 23.63 7.67 4.34
N ILE A 200 23.89 8.83 3.72
CA ILE A 200 23.75 9.01 2.27
C ILE A 200 24.70 8.06 1.54
N SER A 201 25.96 7.98 1.96
CA SER A 201 26.93 7.08 1.34
C SER A 201 26.51 5.61 1.43
N GLN A 202 26.06 5.15 2.60
CA GLN A 202 25.56 3.78 2.80
C GLN A 202 24.26 3.53 2.01
N ALA A 203 23.37 4.50 1.94
CA ALA A 203 22.13 4.42 1.17
C ALA A 203 22.41 4.29 -0.34
N GLN A 204 23.35 5.07 -0.87
CA GLN A 204 23.74 5.00 -2.28
C GLN A 204 24.37 3.64 -2.62
N GLU A 205 25.23 3.10 -1.75
CA GLU A 205 25.81 1.78 -1.93
C GLU A 205 24.76 0.67 -1.89
N ALA A 206 23.82 0.72 -0.93
CA ALA A 206 22.74 -0.24 -0.84
C ALA A 206 21.83 -0.22 -2.08
N LEU A 207 21.53 0.96 -2.61
CA LEU A 207 20.75 1.11 -3.86
C LEU A 207 21.52 0.61 -5.09
N ARG A 208 22.83 0.83 -5.12
CA ARG A 208 23.68 0.28 -6.20
C ARG A 208 23.64 -1.26 -6.18
N LEU A 209 23.80 -1.86 -5.01
CA LEU A 209 23.71 -3.31 -4.83
C LEU A 209 22.33 -3.87 -5.19
N SER A 210 21.24 -3.14 -4.90
CA SER A 210 19.89 -3.55 -5.32
C SER A 210 19.74 -3.58 -6.84
N SER A 211 20.33 -2.59 -7.54
CA SER A 211 20.37 -2.55 -9.00
C SER A 211 21.17 -3.71 -9.59
N GLU A 212 22.37 -3.98 -9.03
CA GLU A 212 23.23 -5.09 -9.47
C GLU A 212 22.58 -6.47 -9.29
N ARG A 213 21.74 -6.63 -8.25
CA ARG A 213 21.00 -7.86 -7.97
C ARG A 213 19.66 -7.97 -8.72
N LEU A 214 19.25 -6.93 -9.45
CA LEU A 214 17.94 -6.83 -10.08
C LEU A 214 16.78 -7.08 -9.10
N ASP A 215 16.97 -6.68 -7.84
CA ASP A 215 15.98 -6.86 -6.77
C ASP A 215 15.59 -5.50 -6.19
N PRO A 216 14.46 -4.92 -6.64
CA PRO A 216 13.96 -3.64 -6.13
C PRO A 216 13.60 -3.66 -4.64
N ASP A 217 13.33 -4.84 -4.06
CA ASP A 217 12.98 -5.00 -2.66
C ASP A 217 14.20 -5.12 -1.73
N HIS A 218 15.41 -5.22 -2.31
CA HIS A 218 16.64 -5.36 -1.55
C HIS A 218 16.94 -4.13 -0.66
N ALA A 219 16.66 -2.93 -1.16
CA ALA A 219 16.94 -1.68 -0.45
C ALA A 219 15.76 -0.71 -0.55
N ARG A 220 15.29 -0.21 0.60
CA ARG A 220 14.20 0.78 0.67
C ARG A 220 14.59 1.94 1.57
N LEU A 221 14.41 3.16 1.06
CA LEU A 221 14.57 4.39 1.83
C LEU A 221 13.20 4.84 2.34
N LEU A 222 13.11 5.11 3.64
CA LEU A 222 11.89 5.56 4.29
C LEU A 222 12.08 6.96 4.86
N CYS A 223 11.09 7.83 4.67
CA CYS A 223 11.08 9.17 5.23
C CYS A 223 9.66 9.60 5.62
N PHE A 224 9.56 10.47 6.62
CA PHE A 224 8.27 10.92 7.16
C PHE A 224 7.55 11.94 6.27
N THR A 225 8.28 12.82 5.56
CA THR A 225 7.67 13.92 4.79
C THR A 225 7.98 13.82 3.30
N ASN A 226 7.00 14.18 2.46
CA ASN A 226 7.16 14.27 1.01
C ASN A 226 8.26 15.27 0.63
N ARG A 227 8.44 16.35 1.40
CA ARG A 227 9.53 17.31 1.20
C ARG A 227 10.91 16.65 1.35
N THR A 228 11.06 15.71 2.28
CA THR A 228 12.31 14.94 2.43
C THR A 228 12.45 13.95 1.28
N LEU A 229 11.36 13.30 0.86
CA LEU A 229 11.35 12.39 -0.28
C LEU A 229 11.87 13.10 -1.55
N ASP A 230 11.33 14.27 -1.88
CA ASP A 230 11.71 15.03 -3.07
C ASP A 230 13.20 15.44 -3.05
N ARG A 231 13.82 15.56 -1.87
CA ARG A 231 15.27 15.80 -1.72
C ARG A 231 16.11 14.54 -1.87
N LEU A 232 15.56 13.38 -1.52
CA LEU A 232 16.26 12.09 -1.58
C LEU A 232 16.17 11.45 -2.97
N VAL A 233 15.09 11.70 -3.73
CA VAL A 233 14.89 11.12 -5.06
C VAL A 233 16.08 11.38 -6.00
N PRO A 234 16.61 12.62 -6.17
CA PRO A 234 17.78 12.84 -7.03
C PRO A 234 19.02 12.07 -6.58
N ILE A 235 19.24 11.98 -5.26
CA ILE A 235 20.38 11.28 -4.66
C ILE A 235 20.28 9.78 -4.95
N ALA A 236 19.08 9.21 -4.81
CA ALA A 236 18.80 7.81 -5.10
C ALA A 236 18.91 7.51 -6.60
N ARG A 237 18.35 8.35 -7.46
CA ARG A 237 18.44 8.20 -8.93
C ARG A 237 19.89 8.24 -9.42
N ARG A 238 20.70 9.17 -8.90
CA ARG A 238 22.13 9.25 -9.22
C ARG A 238 22.91 8.01 -8.77
N ALA A 239 22.51 7.37 -7.66
CA ALA A 239 23.12 6.12 -7.23
C ALA A 239 22.78 4.93 -8.14
N LEU A 240 21.56 4.89 -8.67
CA LEU A 240 21.06 3.82 -9.54
C LEU A 240 21.54 3.96 -10.99
N HIS A 241 21.52 5.18 -11.54
CA HIS A 241 21.71 5.44 -12.97
C HIS A 241 22.93 6.33 -13.29
N GLY A 242 23.69 6.77 -12.29
CA GLY A 242 24.86 7.62 -12.48
C GLY A 242 24.50 9.02 -13.00
N GLU A 243 25.39 9.61 -13.81
CA GLU A 243 25.22 10.98 -14.34
C GLU A 243 24.05 11.14 -15.32
N MET A 244 23.54 10.03 -15.88
CA MET A 244 22.37 10.07 -16.77
C MET A 244 21.10 10.50 -16.04
N ALA A 245 21.03 10.30 -14.72
CA ALA A 245 19.88 10.72 -13.89
C ALA A 245 19.67 12.24 -13.87
N ASP A 246 20.74 13.02 -14.05
CA ASP A 246 20.69 14.48 -14.01
C ASP A 246 20.24 15.08 -15.36
N GLN A 247 20.25 14.28 -16.44
CA GLN A 247 19.93 14.73 -17.80
C GLN A 247 18.44 14.59 -18.14
N LEU A 248 17.78 13.55 -17.61
CA LEU A 248 16.37 13.27 -17.87
C LEU A 248 15.59 13.15 -16.55
N PRO A 249 14.38 13.73 -16.46
CA PRO A 249 13.54 13.63 -15.27
C PRO A 249 13.05 12.21 -15.00
N VAL A 250 13.01 11.35 -16.03
CA VAL A 250 12.66 9.92 -15.95
C VAL A 250 13.58 9.15 -16.88
N LEU A 251 14.01 7.94 -16.48
CA LEU A 251 14.84 7.06 -17.30
C LEU A 251 14.15 5.71 -17.60
N PRO A 252 14.41 5.08 -18.76
CA PRO A 252 14.04 3.71 -19.01
C PRO A 252 14.56 2.75 -17.92
N GLY A 253 13.68 1.87 -17.43
CA GLY A 253 13.95 0.94 -16.34
C GLY A 253 13.62 1.47 -14.95
N GLU A 254 13.28 2.76 -14.79
CA GLU A 254 12.83 3.29 -13.50
C GLU A 254 11.43 2.77 -13.15
N VAL A 255 11.20 2.55 -11.85
CA VAL A 255 9.87 2.24 -11.32
C VAL A 255 9.26 3.53 -10.76
N LEU A 256 8.17 3.97 -11.37
CA LEU A 256 7.37 5.10 -10.93
C LEU A 256 6.18 4.63 -10.10
N ILE A 257 5.69 5.49 -9.20
CA ILE A 257 4.47 5.22 -8.42
C ILE A 257 3.46 6.31 -8.74
N THR A 258 2.25 5.90 -9.13
CA THR A 258 1.15 6.85 -9.38
C THR A 258 0.71 7.50 -8.07
N ARG A 259 0.85 8.83 -7.97
CA ARG A 259 0.34 9.60 -6.83
C ARG A 259 -1.19 9.74 -6.85
N SER A 260 -1.78 9.64 -8.03
CA SER A 260 -3.21 9.83 -8.27
C SER A 260 -3.71 8.85 -9.31
N ALA A 261 -4.98 8.48 -9.19
CA ALA A 261 -5.69 7.81 -10.26
C ALA A 261 -5.67 8.67 -11.55
N VAL A 262 -5.35 8.05 -12.68
CA VAL A 262 -5.42 8.66 -14.02
C VAL A 262 -6.68 8.13 -14.68
N MET A 263 -7.55 9.05 -15.11
CA MET A 263 -8.79 8.75 -15.81
C MET A 263 -8.57 9.00 -17.31
N ALA A 264 -9.15 8.16 -18.17
CA ALA A 264 -9.22 8.45 -19.60
C ALA A 264 -10.01 9.74 -19.80
N PRO A 265 -9.72 10.54 -20.83
CA PRO A 265 -10.57 11.68 -21.13
C PRO A 265 -11.96 11.15 -21.49
N ALA A 266 -12.94 11.42 -20.65
CA ALA A 266 -14.33 11.40 -21.09
C ALA A 266 -14.44 12.53 -22.13
N CYS A 267 -14.73 12.18 -23.37
CA CYS A 267 -15.07 13.15 -24.40
C CYS A 267 -16.08 14.16 -23.83
N GLN A 268 -16.00 15.44 -24.19
CA GLN A 268 -16.97 16.45 -23.73
C GLN A 268 -18.43 16.04 -24.02
N GLU A 269 -18.65 15.25 -25.09
CA GLU A 269 -19.92 14.63 -25.43
C GLU A 269 -20.31 13.46 -24.49
N GLY A 270 -19.35 12.68 -23.98
CA GLY A 270 -19.59 11.60 -23.01
C GLY A 270 -19.96 12.13 -21.63
N LEU A 271 -19.32 13.21 -21.18
CA LEU A 271 -19.71 13.94 -19.96
C LEU A 271 -21.14 14.51 -20.04
N ALA A 272 -21.58 14.94 -21.23
CA ALA A 272 -22.95 15.39 -21.47
C ALA A 272 -23.97 14.23 -21.49
N ASN A 273 -23.51 13.00 -21.82
CA ASN A 273 -24.31 11.78 -21.86
C ASN A 273 -24.26 10.96 -20.56
N GLY A 274 -23.51 11.41 -19.54
CA GLY A 274 -23.36 10.68 -18.28
C GLY A 274 -22.44 9.45 -18.36
N GLU A 275 -21.57 9.38 -19.38
CA GLU A 275 -20.50 8.38 -19.43
C GLU A 275 -19.40 8.79 -18.44
N ASP A 276 -19.28 8.02 -17.36
CA ASP A 276 -18.22 8.16 -16.37
C ASP A 276 -16.86 7.93 -17.05
N ALA A 277 -15.87 8.78 -16.76
CA ALA A 277 -14.50 8.57 -17.24
C ALA A 277 -13.98 7.20 -16.76
N ASP A 278 -13.44 6.39 -17.68
CA ASP A 278 -12.85 5.10 -17.32
C ASP A 278 -11.53 5.30 -16.58
N LEU A 279 -11.33 4.54 -15.50
CA LEU A 279 -10.08 4.53 -14.74
C LEU A 279 -8.97 3.82 -15.53
N VAL A 280 -7.97 4.56 -15.98
CA VAL A 280 -6.82 4.04 -16.75
C VAL A 280 -5.74 3.52 -15.81
N LEU A 281 -5.40 4.29 -14.77
CA LEU A 281 -4.43 3.90 -13.74
C LEU A 281 -4.99 4.21 -12.35
N GLY A 282 -4.93 3.26 -11.43
CA GLY A 282 -5.24 3.51 -10.01
C GLY A 282 -4.12 4.30 -9.30
N SER A 283 -4.42 4.85 -8.12
CA SER A 283 -3.40 5.42 -7.22
C SER A 283 -2.53 4.32 -6.60
N ASN A 284 -1.30 4.67 -6.23
CA ASN A 284 -0.30 3.80 -5.61
C ASN A 284 0.04 2.53 -6.44
N ARG A 285 0.02 2.66 -7.77
CA ARG A 285 0.40 1.60 -8.69
C ARG A 285 1.83 1.82 -9.15
N GLU A 286 2.62 0.77 -9.10
CA GLU A 286 3.98 0.74 -9.63
C GLU A 286 3.94 0.61 -11.16
N LEU A 287 4.73 1.43 -11.84
CA LEU A 287 4.83 1.52 -13.30
C LEU A 287 6.30 1.38 -13.69
N LEU A 288 6.63 0.41 -14.54
CA LEU A 288 7.98 0.27 -15.07
C LEU A 288 8.11 1.09 -16.35
N VAL A 289 9.05 2.02 -16.38
CA VAL A 289 9.32 2.83 -17.57
C VAL A 289 10.04 1.98 -18.61
N ARG A 290 9.50 1.90 -19.83
CA ARG A 290 10.10 1.15 -20.94
C ARG A 290 10.84 2.06 -21.90
N ASP A 291 10.23 3.17 -22.27
CA ASP A 291 10.84 4.14 -23.18
C ASP A 291 10.47 5.58 -22.79
N VAL A 292 11.36 6.51 -23.13
CA VAL A 292 11.18 7.94 -22.88
C VAL A 292 11.55 8.70 -24.14
N ALA A 293 10.55 9.28 -24.80
CA ALA A 293 10.72 10.07 -26.00
C ALA A 293 10.40 11.55 -25.71
N PRO A 294 11.21 12.51 -26.21
CA PRO A 294 10.84 13.91 -26.16
C PRO A 294 9.60 14.16 -27.02
N ASP A 295 8.63 14.86 -26.45
CA ASP A 295 7.37 15.18 -27.12
C ASP A 295 7.08 16.69 -26.99
N ARG A 296 6.24 17.19 -27.89
CA ARG A 296 5.86 18.60 -27.92
C ARG A 296 4.35 18.68 -27.90
N CYS A 297 3.82 19.22 -26.80
CA CYS A 297 2.40 19.45 -26.68
C CYS A 297 2.09 20.89 -27.08
N ASP A 298 1.45 21.07 -28.24
CA ASP A 298 0.85 22.34 -28.59
C ASP A 298 -0.52 22.45 -27.89
N LEU A 299 -0.62 23.36 -26.93
CA LEU A 299 -1.87 23.61 -26.21
C LEU A 299 -2.96 24.19 -27.13
N ALA A 300 -2.60 24.72 -28.32
CA ALA A 300 -3.57 25.12 -29.33
C ALA A 300 -4.38 23.94 -29.88
N ASP A 301 -3.77 22.75 -29.98
CA ASP A 301 -4.44 21.52 -30.42
C ASP A 301 -5.48 21.04 -29.39
N LEU A 302 -5.33 21.44 -28.13
CA LEU A 302 -6.27 21.19 -27.04
C LEU A 302 -7.34 22.31 -26.90
N GLY A 303 -7.41 23.24 -27.86
CA GLY A 303 -8.44 24.28 -27.94
C GLY A 303 -8.12 25.58 -27.18
N LEU A 304 -6.92 25.73 -26.61
CA LEU A 304 -6.49 26.96 -25.93
C LEU A 304 -5.81 27.92 -26.91
N LYS A 305 -6.53 28.95 -27.37
CA LYS A 305 -5.99 29.96 -28.29
C LYS A 305 -4.87 30.78 -27.63
N ALA A 306 -3.73 30.92 -28.33
CA ALA A 306 -2.55 31.66 -27.92
C ALA A 306 -1.77 31.08 -26.71
N ALA A 307 -1.84 29.76 -26.51
CA ALA A 307 -1.09 29.08 -25.47
C ALA A 307 0.35 28.70 -25.94
N PRO A 308 1.34 28.65 -25.03
CA PRO A 308 2.70 28.27 -25.36
C PRO A 308 2.81 26.77 -25.71
N VAL A 309 3.73 26.44 -26.62
CA VAL A 309 4.14 25.05 -26.88
C VAL A 309 4.94 24.56 -25.68
N ILE A 310 4.51 23.46 -25.06
CA ILE A 310 5.19 22.87 -23.91
C ILE A 310 6.07 21.72 -24.41
N GLU A 311 7.38 21.84 -24.18
CA GLU A 311 8.28 20.70 -24.30
C GLU A 311 7.99 19.74 -23.15
N THR A 312 7.59 18.52 -23.50
CA THR A 312 7.20 17.48 -22.55
C THR A 312 7.90 16.18 -22.92
N LEU A 313 7.65 15.13 -22.15
CA LEU A 313 8.15 13.79 -22.43
C LEU A 313 6.96 12.86 -22.56
N ARG A 314 7.01 12.03 -23.60
CA ARG A 314 6.16 10.84 -23.71
C ARG A 314 6.91 9.68 -23.07
N VAL A 315 6.26 9.03 -22.11
CA VAL A 315 6.82 7.92 -21.36
C VAL A 315 5.93 6.71 -21.59
N ASP A 316 6.50 5.66 -22.18
CA ASP A 316 5.80 4.38 -22.36
C ASP A 316 6.04 3.53 -21.10
N VAL A 317 4.97 3.05 -20.46
CA VAL A 317 5.03 2.39 -19.15
C VAL A 317 4.35 1.03 -19.15
N GLU A 318 4.86 0.12 -18.32
CA GLU A 318 4.24 -1.17 -18.10
C GLU A 318 3.68 -1.27 -16.68
N ALA A 319 2.43 -1.72 -16.59
CA ALA A 319 1.69 -1.79 -15.33
C ALA A 319 1.14 -3.22 -15.14
N GLY A 320 1.96 -4.16 -14.68
CA GLY A 320 1.56 -5.57 -14.60
C GLY A 320 1.42 -6.19 -15.99
N GLU A 321 0.26 -6.77 -16.33
CA GLU A 321 0.00 -7.38 -17.66
C GLU A 321 -0.45 -6.37 -18.74
N SER A 322 -0.60 -5.08 -18.38
CA SER A 322 -1.07 -4.05 -19.31
C SER A 322 0.07 -3.11 -19.70
N GLN A 323 0.33 -2.99 -21.00
CA GLN A 323 1.20 -1.97 -21.59
C GLN A 323 0.37 -0.70 -21.82
N LEU A 324 0.87 0.44 -21.35
CA LEU A 324 0.20 1.74 -21.38
C LEU A 324 1.12 2.84 -21.91
#